data_AF-A0A1Y2CUC7-F1
#
_entry.id   AF-A0A1Y2CUC7-F1
#
_cell.length_a   1.000
_cell.length_b   1.000
_cell.length_c   1.000
_cell.angle_alpha   90.00
_cell.angle_beta   90.00
_cell.angle_gamma   90.00
#
_symmetry.space_group_name_H-M   'P 1'
#
loop_
_entity.id
_entity.type
_entity.pdbx_description
1 polymer ?
#
loop_
_entity_poly.entity_id
_entity_poly.type
_entity_poly.pdbx_seq_one_letter_code
_entity_poly.pdbx_strand_id
1 'polypeptide(L)'
;MMVTKDAKIMNLIEGSDLKEVIKHHELEIENIRREHACEIERIKSEQDNEQSSIIALLQRQNSALESKCEKLSSHIKSQEDKLKDMISVINQKNKIIIEKEDEKDKIELSLKKQLTTAMNKIYALTQDCEYLRNKIIRLSLNEKGDGGNSIKNILKRISRETNKLSSDFDKVSNNYNYILNEFENNAKKLKEKEKLVSFLEKEIKRRTDEYETMTKTFEDFITQRAKQLRLERSDRLLRMLQQQKKNDIESSGRSHKFNNHKQEVIRTVIPTTIQKIEKGSLKAIDNSQEKIELERGFEYLKRFKTLSRSFRRGEIMPTIIQAKNSSFIQENGPWTKTELYNRIIKPINIHIPKIYNPIEQNNNENNKITSNSIDEWYNNNNNNNNNNEPFKTTVYKPLDIQENSSFIKLYEKNINIRKKVK
;
A
#
# COMPACT_ATOMS: atom_id res chain seq x y z
N MET A 1 -6.23 120.46 17.06
CA MET A 1 -7.14 119.76 18.00
C MET A 1 -7.27 118.26 17.72
N MET A 2 -6.98 117.79 16.50
CA MET A 2 -6.95 116.36 16.15
C MET A 2 -5.71 115.66 16.75
N VAL A 3 -4.54 116.29 16.63
CA VAL A 3 -3.24 115.80 17.15
C VAL A 3 -3.25 115.55 18.67
N THR A 4 -3.96 116.36 19.45
CA THR A 4 -4.09 116.17 20.90
C THR A 4 -5.10 115.10 21.31
N LYS A 5 -6.09 114.80 20.46
CA LYS A 5 -7.00 113.67 20.68
C LYS A 5 -6.30 112.35 20.36
N ASP A 6 -5.50 112.32 19.30
CA ASP A 6 -4.68 111.16 18.93
C ASP A 6 -3.64 110.85 20.00
N ALA A 7 -2.98 111.87 20.57
CA ALA A 7 -2.04 111.69 21.68
C ALA A 7 -2.72 111.14 22.96
N LYS A 8 -3.97 111.53 23.25
CA LYS A 8 -4.72 111.02 24.41
C LYS A 8 -5.22 109.59 24.20
N ILE A 9 -5.61 109.24 22.98
CA ILE A 9 -5.97 107.86 22.60
C ILE A 9 -4.72 106.97 22.64
N MET A 10 -3.58 107.43 22.11
CA MET A 10 -2.29 106.74 22.21
C MET A 10 -1.85 106.56 23.65
N ASN A 11 -1.92 107.59 24.51
CA ASN A 11 -1.60 107.44 25.94
C ASN A 11 -2.56 106.50 26.69
N LEU A 12 -3.84 106.44 26.30
CA LEU A 12 -4.81 105.47 26.85
C LEU A 12 -4.54 104.05 26.35
N ILE A 13 -4.05 103.87 25.13
CA ILE A 13 -3.64 102.55 24.59
C ILE A 13 -2.29 102.11 25.18
N GLU A 14 -1.37 103.06 25.41
CA GLU A 14 -0.05 102.80 25.98
C GLU A 14 -0.06 102.61 27.51
N GLY A 15 -1.04 103.19 28.22
CA GLY A 15 -1.23 103.06 29.66
C GLY A 15 -2.36 102.12 30.09
N SER A 16 -2.98 101.39 29.17
CA SER A 16 -4.07 100.43 29.43
C SER A 16 -3.58 98.99 29.43
N ASP A 17 -4.21 98.16 30.27
CA ASP A 17 -4.15 96.70 30.33
C ASP A 17 -4.23 96.03 28.94
N LEU A 18 -4.80 96.71 27.93
CA LEU A 18 -4.88 96.21 26.54
C LEU A 18 -3.50 95.92 25.92
N LYS A 19 -2.47 96.73 26.18
CA LYS A 19 -1.12 96.50 25.63
C LYS A 19 -0.47 95.25 26.23
N GLU A 20 -0.72 95.01 27.52
CA GLU A 20 -0.26 93.82 28.21
C GLU A 20 -1.01 92.57 27.72
N VAL A 21 -2.32 92.68 27.48
CA VAL A 21 -3.11 91.61 26.85
C VAL A 21 -2.62 91.28 25.44
N ILE A 22 -2.31 92.29 24.61
CA ILE A 22 -1.77 92.05 23.26
C ILE A 22 -0.42 91.35 23.35
N LYS A 23 0.50 91.83 24.19
CA LYS A 23 1.82 91.19 24.39
C LYS A 23 1.69 89.76 24.92
N HIS A 24 0.78 89.53 25.86
CA HIS A 24 0.48 88.19 26.37
C HIS A 24 -0.06 87.29 25.26
N HIS A 25 -1.01 87.78 24.46
CA HIS A 25 -1.58 87.01 23.35
C HIS A 25 -0.55 86.71 22.27
N GLU A 26 0.36 87.64 21.96
CA GLU A 26 1.48 87.40 21.05
C GLU A 26 2.45 86.34 21.60
N LEU A 27 2.78 86.40 22.89
CA LEU A 27 3.59 85.38 23.56
C LEU A 27 2.90 84.03 23.59
N GLU A 28 1.59 83.99 23.81
CA GLU A 28 0.79 82.77 23.81
C GLU A 28 0.72 82.13 22.42
N ILE A 29 0.48 82.93 21.37
CA ILE A 29 0.54 82.46 19.98
C ILE A 29 1.93 81.91 19.65
N GLU A 30 2.99 82.60 20.05
CA GLU A 30 4.35 82.17 19.79
C GLU A 30 4.72 80.91 20.59
N ASN A 31 4.22 80.78 21.81
CA ASN A 31 4.39 79.58 22.61
C ASN A 31 3.66 78.39 21.99
N ILE A 32 2.41 78.57 21.54
CA ILE A 32 1.63 77.56 20.82
C ILE A 32 2.36 77.13 19.55
N ARG A 33 2.90 78.07 18.75
CA ARG A 33 3.69 77.73 17.55
C ARG A 33 4.93 76.89 17.88
N ARG A 34 5.65 77.25 18.94
CA ARG A 34 6.82 76.50 19.41
C ARG A 34 6.45 75.10 19.88
N GLU A 35 5.39 74.98 20.68
CA GLU A 35 4.86 73.70 21.15
C GLU A 35 4.43 72.80 19.98
N HIS A 36 3.73 73.34 18.97
CA HIS A 36 3.39 72.60 17.76
C HIS A 36 4.62 72.16 16.96
N ALA A 37 5.65 73.02 16.84
CA ALA A 37 6.89 72.64 16.17
C ALA A 37 7.59 71.47 16.88
N CYS A 38 7.70 71.53 18.22
CA CYS A 38 8.25 70.46 19.02
C CYS A 38 7.43 69.16 18.94
N GLU A 39 6.09 69.26 18.95
CA GLU A 39 5.23 68.08 18.85
C GLU A 39 5.31 67.43 17.46
N ILE A 40 5.40 68.22 16.38
CA ILE A 40 5.65 67.70 15.03
C ILE A 40 6.99 66.96 14.97
N GLU A 41 8.04 67.51 15.57
CA GLU A 41 9.35 66.87 15.61
C GLU A 41 9.34 65.58 16.44
N ARG A 42 8.61 65.57 17.57
CA ARG A 42 8.38 64.37 18.39
C ARG A 42 7.69 63.28 17.57
N ILE A 43 6.58 63.61 16.91
CA ILE A 43 5.82 62.66 16.07
C ILE A 43 6.68 62.12 14.92
N LYS A 44 7.46 62.98 14.26
CA LYS A 44 8.39 62.54 13.20
C LYS A 44 9.41 61.53 13.74
N SER A 45 10.03 61.84 14.87
CA SER A 45 11.00 60.93 15.48
C SER A 45 10.38 59.58 15.90
N GLU A 46 9.15 59.61 16.41
CA GLU A 46 8.39 58.40 16.77
C GLU A 46 8.07 57.57 15.51
N GLN A 47 7.62 58.21 14.44
CA GLN A 47 7.37 57.55 13.15
C GLN A 47 8.64 56.99 12.51
N ASP A 48 9.76 57.71 12.54
CA ASP A 48 11.04 57.24 11.99
C ASP A 48 11.55 56.02 12.78
N ASN A 49 11.38 56.02 14.10
CA ASN A 49 11.74 54.89 14.95
C ASN A 49 10.84 53.66 14.69
N GLU A 50 9.53 53.86 14.55
CA GLU A 50 8.59 52.78 14.18
C GLU A 50 8.89 52.21 12.80
N GLN A 51 9.12 53.06 11.80
CA GLN A 51 9.48 52.64 10.45
C GLN A 51 10.80 51.85 10.44
N SER A 52 11.83 52.35 11.15
CA SER A 52 13.11 51.66 11.29
C SER A 52 12.95 50.28 11.93
N SER A 53 12.14 50.17 12.98
CA SER A 53 11.81 48.90 13.65
C SER A 53 11.10 47.91 12.71
N ILE A 54 10.11 48.38 11.93
CA ILE A 54 9.40 47.57 10.95
C ILE A 54 10.35 47.09 9.85
N ILE A 55 11.21 47.97 9.32
CA ILE A 55 12.21 47.63 8.30
C ILE A 55 13.15 46.55 8.83
N ALA A 56 13.68 46.69 10.05
CA ALA A 56 14.56 45.71 10.66
C ALA A 56 13.87 44.35 10.85
N LEU A 57 12.60 44.34 11.25
CA LEU A 57 11.81 43.10 11.37
C LEU A 57 11.62 42.43 10.01
N LEU A 58 11.27 43.18 8.97
CA LEU A 58 11.08 42.66 7.62
C LEU A 58 12.39 42.12 7.03
N GLN A 59 13.51 42.82 7.23
CA GLN A 59 14.83 42.34 6.82
C GLN A 59 15.20 41.02 7.49
N ARG A 60 14.94 40.89 8.80
CA ARG A 60 15.16 39.64 9.55
C ARG A 60 14.28 38.51 9.03
N GLN A 61 13.01 38.79 8.72
CA GLN A 61 12.09 37.80 8.16
C GLN A 61 12.50 37.36 6.76
N ASN A 62 12.90 38.30 5.89
CA ASN A 62 13.40 37.98 4.55
C ASN A 62 14.65 37.11 4.62
N SER A 63 15.64 37.47 5.44
CA SER A 63 16.85 36.65 5.61
C SER A 63 16.54 35.24 6.15
N ALA A 64 15.58 35.11 7.06
CA ALA A 64 15.14 33.80 7.55
C ALA A 64 14.45 32.95 6.47
N LEU A 65 13.64 33.58 5.62
CA LEU A 65 12.97 32.93 4.49
C LEU A 65 13.97 32.54 3.40
N GLU A 66 14.92 33.41 3.06
CA GLU A 66 16.01 33.13 2.12
C GLU A 66 16.83 31.93 2.57
N SER A 67 17.27 31.88 3.85
CA SER A 67 17.98 30.72 4.40
C SER A 67 17.15 29.43 4.35
N LYS A 68 15.82 29.52 4.54
CA LYS A 68 14.92 28.37 4.40
C LYS A 68 14.82 27.91 2.94
N CYS A 69 14.72 28.84 1.99
CA CYS A 69 14.70 28.55 0.56
C CYS A 69 16.01 27.88 0.12
N GLU A 70 17.17 28.36 0.56
CA GLU A 70 18.46 27.74 0.29
C GLU A 70 18.55 26.31 0.83
N LYS A 71 18.10 26.08 2.07
CA LYS A 71 18.04 24.73 2.66
C LYS A 71 17.13 23.81 1.86
N LEU A 72 15.94 24.28 1.47
CA LEU A 72 15.01 23.49 0.66
C LEU A 72 15.60 23.20 -0.73
N SER A 73 16.23 24.18 -1.37
CA SER A 73 16.90 24.01 -2.66
C SER A 73 18.03 22.97 -2.59
N SER A 74 18.88 23.04 -1.57
CA SER A 74 19.93 22.03 -1.33
C SER A 74 19.34 20.64 -1.06
N HIS A 75 18.20 20.56 -0.37
CA HIS A 75 17.53 19.29 -0.10
C HIS A 75 16.94 18.67 -1.37
N ILE A 76 16.28 19.48 -2.21
CA ILE A 76 15.76 19.07 -3.52
C ILE A 76 16.89 18.51 -4.36
N LYS A 77 17.99 19.25 -4.51
CA LYS A 77 19.15 18.80 -5.29
C LYS A 77 19.71 17.47 -4.79
N SER A 78 19.85 17.31 -3.46
CA SER A 78 20.29 16.04 -2.87
C SER A 78 19.31 14.88 -3.12
N GLN A 79 18.01 15.14 -3.20
CA GLN A 79 17.01 14.12 -3.54
C GLN A 79 17.06 13.78 -5.03
N GLU A 80 17.25 14.76 -5.91
CA GLU A 80 17.40 14.56 -7.36
C GLU A 80 18.63 13.70 -7.67
N ASP A 81 19.77 13.97 -7.03
CA ASP A 81 20.99 13.16 -7.19
C ASP A 81 20.75 11.71 -6.78
N LYS A 82 20.10 11.47 -5.63
CA LYS A 82 19.73 10.12 -5.18
C LYS A 82 18.77 9.41 -6.13
N LEU A 83 17.81 10.15 -6.69
CA LEU A 83 16.86 9.61 -7.65
C LEU A 83 17.58 9.21 -8.95
N LYS A 84 18.52 10.03 -9.42
CA LYS A 84 19.36 9.72 -10.58
C LYS A 84 20.20 8.46 -10.36
N ASP A 85 20.82 8.32 -9.19
CA ASP A 85 21.58 7.12 -8.81
C ASP A 85 20.70 5.87 -8.79
N MET A 86 19.50 5.96 -8.19
CA MET A 86 18.54 4.84 -8.17
C MET A 86 18.09 4.44 -9.57
N ILE A 87 17.81 5.41 -10.45
CA ILE A 87 17.47 5.13 -11.86
C ILE A 87 18.63 4.42 -12.57
N SER A 88 19.87 4.86 -12.34
CA SER A 88 21.05 4.21 -12.91
C SER A 88 21.16 2.73 -12.48
N VAL A 89 20.98 2.45 -11.18
CA VAL A 89 20.99 1.09 -10.64
C VAL A 89 19.85 0.23 -11.21
N ILE A 90 18.65 0.80 -11.37
CA ILE A 90 17.51 0.09 -11.98
C ILE A 90 17.82 -0.26 -13.43
N ASN A 91 18.34 0.69 -14.22
CA ASN A 91 18.69 0.45 -15.61
C ASN A 91 19.78 -0.64 -15.75
N GLN A 92 20.78 -0.62 -14.86
CA GLN A 92 21.81 -1.67 -14.83
C GLN A 92 21.21 -3.04 -14.49
N LYS A 93 20.32 -3.12 -13.50
CA LYS A 93 19.64 -4.38 -13.13
C LYS A 93 18.75 -4.90 -14.25
N ASN A 94 17.99 -4.02 -14.91
CA ASN A 94 17.14 -4.39 -16.04
C ASN A 94 17.98 -4.95 -17.19
N LYS A 95 19.13 -4.34 -17.49
CA LYS A 95 20.07 -4.88 -18.49
C LYS A 95 20.53 -6.30 -18.14
N ILE A 96 20.92 -6.54 -16.90
CA ILE A 96 21.34 -7.89 -16.43
C ILE A 96 20.19 -8.89 -16.51
N ILE A 97 18.95 -8.48 -16.20
CA ILE A 97 17.77 -9.36 -16.30
C ILE A 97 17.56 -9.77 -17.75
N ILE A 98 17.56 -8.81 -18.68
CA ILE A 98 17.40 -9.08 -20.11
C ILE A 98 18.49 -10.02 -20.61
N GLU A 99 19.76 -9.78 -20.26
CA GLU A 99 20.88 -10.65 -20.65
C GLU A 99 20.71 -12.10 -20.11
N LYS A 100 20.20 -12.26 -18.88
CA LYS A 100 19.90 -13.58 -18.30
C LYS A 100 18.70 -14.27 -18.95
N GLU A 101 17.67 -13.51 -19.31
CA GLU A 101 16.51 -14.04 -20.05
C GLU A 101 16.93 -14.52 -21.44
N ASP A 102 17.73 -13.72 -22.16
CA ASP A 102 18.28 -14.11 -23.47
C ASP A 102 19.15 -15.37 -23.39
N GLU A 103 19.96 -15.52 -22.33
CA GLU A 103 20.77 -16.72 -22.11
C GLU A 103 19.90 -17.94 -21.81
N LYS A 104 18.88 -17.78 -20.96
CA LYS A 104 17.92 -18.83 -20.65
C LYS A 104 17.17 -19.28 -21.91
N ASP A 105 16.72 -18.36 -22.75
CA ASP A 105 16.01 -18.66 -23.99
C ASP A 105 16.91 -19.42 -24.98
N LYS A 106 18.20 -19.07 -25.07
CA LYS A 106 19.19 -19.83 -25.86
C LYS A 106 19.36 -21.26 -25.35
N ILE A 107 19.46 -21.44 -24.02
CA ILE A 107 19.58 -22.77 -23.41
C ILE A 107 18.30 -23.59 -23.66
N GLU A 108 17.13 -22.99 -23.44
CA GLU A 108 15.84 -23.65 -23.68
C GLU A 108 15.69 -24.07 -25.14
N LEU A 109 16.05 -23.20 -26.09
CA LEU A 109 16.03 -23.52 -27.51
C LEU A 109 16.99 -24.67 -27.85
N SER A 110 18.19 -24.70 -27.26
CA SER A 110 19.14 -25.80 -27.42
C SER A 110 18.59 -27.13 -26.91
N LEU A 111 18.01 -27.14 -25.70
CA LEU A 111 17.40 -28.33 -25.11
C LEU A 111 16.20 -28.82 -25.91
N LYS A 112 15.34 -27.91 -26.41
CA LYS A 112 14.25 -28.26 -27.32
C LYS A 112 14.75 -28.93 -28.59
N LYS A 113 15.84 -28.44 -29.19
CA LYS A 113 16.46 -29.09 -30.36
C LYS A 113 16.95 -30.50 -30.03
N GLN A 114 17.65 -30.68 -28.92
CA GLN A 114 18.13 -32.00 -28.48
C GLN A 114 16.98 -32.97 -28.24
N LEU A 115 15.89 -32.52 -27.61
CA LEU A 115 14.69 -33.32 -27.37
C LEU A 115 14.07 -33.79 -28.71
N THR A 116 13.92 -32.88 -29.67
CA THR A 116 13.40 -33.21 -31.00
C THR A 116 14.29 -34.23 -31.72
N THR A 117 15.61 -34.07 -31.66
CA THR A 117 16.55 -35.05 -32.23
C THR A 117 16.42 -36.42 -31.56
N ALA A 118 16.29 -36.47 -30.23
CA ALA A 118 16.08 -37.72 -29.50
C ALA A 118 14.74 -38.37 -29.87
N MET A 119 13.66 -37.60 -29.99
CA MET A 119 12.35 -38.10 -30.44
C MET A 119 12.41 -38.67 -31.87
N ASN A 120 13.09 -37.99 -32.79
CA ASN A 120 13.28 -38.49 -34.16
C ASN A 120 14.07 -39.81 -34.17
N LYS A 121 15.09 -39.93 -33.30
CA LYS A 121 15.85 -41.18 -33.15
C LYS A 121 15.00 -42.30 -32.58
N ILE A 122 14.14 -42.03 -31.60
CA ILE A 122 13.18 -43.00 -31.08
C ILE A 122 12.25 -43.48 -32.19
N TYR A 123 11.69 -42.55 -32.98
CA TYR A 123 10.81 -42.89 -34.10
C TYR A 123 11.50 -43.81 -35.13
N ALA A 124 12.73 -43.48 -35.52
CA ALA A 124 13.52 -44.32 -36.43
C ALA A 124 13.77 -45.72 -35.84
N LEU A 125 14.18 -45.80 -34.58
CA LEU A 125 14.40 -47.09 -33.90
C LEU A 125 13.11 -47.91 -33.77
N THR A 126 11.96 -47.27 -33.54
CA THR A 126 10.66 -47.95 -33.52
C THR A 126 10.35 -48.56 -34.88
N GLN A 127 10.57 -47.81 -35.96
CA GLN A 127 10.39 -48.32 -37.33
C GLN A 127 11.34 -49.48 -37.65
N ASP A 128 12.61 -49.39 -37.24
CA ASP A 128 13.59 -50.48 -37.39
C ASP A 128 13.19 -51.72 -36.59
N CYS A 129 12.68 -51.55 -35.36
CA CYS A 129 12.17 -52.66 -34.55
C CYS A 129 11.00 -53.37 -35.23
N GLU A 130 10.05 -52.64 -35.81
CA GLU A 130 8.94 -53.21 -36.56
C GLU A 130 9.42 -53.94 -37.82
N TYR A 131 10.35 -53.33 -38.56
CA TYR A 131 10.96 -53.94 -39.73
C TYR A 131 11.66 -55.27 -39.38
N LEU A 132 12.49 -55.27 -38.33
CA LEU A 132 13.19 -56.44 -37.83
C LEU A 132 12.21 -57.51 -37.35
N ARG A 133 11.15 -57.13 -36.62
CA ARG A 133 10.08 -58.05 -36.21
C ARG A 133 9.45 -58.74 -37.43
N ASN A 134 9.10 -57.97 -38.46
CA ASN A 134 8.52 -58.51 -39.70
C ASN A 134 9.51 -59.40 -40.46
N LYS A 135 10.80 -59.08 -40.43
CA LYS A 135 11.87 -59.92 -40.99
C LYS A 135 12.01 -61.24 -40.22
N ILE A 136 12.03 -61.20 -38.89
CA ILE A 136 12.08 -62.39 -38.02
C ILE A 136 10.84 -63.26 -38.25
N ILE A 137 9.64 -62.68 -38.33
CA ILE A 137 8.42 -63.44 -38.62
C ILE A 137 8.57 -64.20 -39.94
N ARG A 138 8.99 -63.52 -41.02
CA ARG A 138 9.22 -64.14 -42.33
C ARG A 138 10.27 -65.25 -42.30
N LEU A 139 11.41 -65.01 -41.66
CA LEU A 139 12.47 -66.02 -41.50
C LEU A 139 11.98 -67.21 -40.66
N SER A 140 11.28 -66.95 -39.56
CA SER A 140 10.75 -68.01 -38.70
C SER A 140 9.67 -68.86 -39.40
N LEU A 141 8.88 -68.26 -40.30
CA LEU A 141 7.92 -68.97 -41.14
C LEU A 141 8.62 -69.84 -42.19
N ASN A 142 9.73 -69.36 -42.76
CA ASN A 142 10.53 -70.10 -43.73
C ASN A 142 11.34 -71.25 -43.09
N GLU A 143 11.91 -71.02 -41.90
CA GLU A 143 12.78 -71.98 -41.19
C GLU A 143 11.99 -73.07 -40.46
N LYS A 144 10.76 -72.75 -40.01
CA LYS A 144 9.88 -73.72 -39.33
C LYS A 144 8.98 -74.53 -40.25
N GLY A 145 8.98 -74.26 -41.57
CA GLY A 145 8.16 -74.96 -42.56
C GLY A 145 6.71 -75.13 -42.10
N ASP A 146 5.84 -74.14 -42.38
CA ASP A 146 4.43 -74.10 -41.98
C ASP A 146 4.18 -74.78 -40.63
N GLY A 147 4.68 -74.13 -39.56
CA GLY A 147 4.70 -74.70 -38.21
C GLY A 147 3.33 -75.26 -37.85
N GLY A 148 3.19 -76.58 -37.99
CA GLY A 148 1.88 -77.19 -38.17
C GLY A 148 0.89 -76.70 -37.13
N ASN A 149 -0.28 -76.28 -37.61
CA ASN A 149 -1.49 -75.97 -36.85
C ASN A 149 -2.04 -77.22 -36.11
N SER A 150 -1.16 -78.00 -35.50
CA SER A 150 -1.54 -78.98 -34.50
C SER A 150 -2.17 -78.23 -33.34
N ILE A 151 -3.34 -78.70 -32.93
CA ILE A 151 -4.12 -78.17 -31.81
C ILE A 151 -3.23 -77.96 -30.58
N LYS A 152 -2.24 -78.85 -30.34
CA LYS A 152 -1.30 -78.77 -29.22
C LYS A 152 -0.41 -77.53 -29.24
N ASN A 153 0.02 -77.08 -30.43
CA ASN A 153 0.85 -75.88 -30.58
C ASN A 153 0.02 -74.60 -30.45
N ILE A 154 -1.21 -74.61 -30.98
CA ILE A 154 -2.17 -73.52 -30.81
C ILE A 154 -2.52 -73.36 -29.32
N LEU A 155 -2.77 -74.46 -28.60
CA LEU A 155 -3.05 -74.43 -27.16
C LEU A 155 -1.90 -73.84 -26.35
N LYS A 156 -0.64 -74.24 -26.66
CA LYS A 156 0.55 -73.67 -26.01
C LYS A 156 0.72 -72.18 -26.31
N ARG A 157 0.40 -71.73 -27.52
CA ARG A 157 0.45 -70.31 -27.89
C ARG A 157 -0.62 -69.52 -27.15
N ILE A 158 -1.88 -69.98 -27.19
CA ILE A 158 -2.99 -69.37 -26.47
C ILE A 158 -2.66 -69.27 -24.98
N SER A 159 -2.17 -70.35 -24.36
CA SER A 159 -1.80 -70.32 -22.93
C SER A 159 -0.72 -69.28 -22.60
N ARG A 160 0.31 -69.11 -23.45
CA ARG A 160 1.31 -68.06 -23.28
C ARG A 160 0.74 -66.66 -23.47
N GLU A 161 -0.12 -66.48 -24.47
CA GLU A 161 -0.80 -65.20 -24.74
C GLU A 161 -1.75 -64.84 -23.60
N THR A 162 -2.50 -65.79 -23.05
CA THR A 162 -3.35 -65.60 -21.87
C THR A 162 -2.54 -65.21 -20.64
N ASN A 163 -1.41 -65.89 -20.38
CA ASN A 163 -0.54 -65.55 -19.25
C ASN A 163 0.08 -64.16 -19.41
N LYS A 164 0.50 -63.80 -20.63
CA LYS A 164 1.01 -62.47 -20.93
C LYS A 164 -0.07 -61.41 -20.72
N LEU A 165 -1.28 -61.65 -21.24
CA LEU A 165 -2.42 -60.75 -21.09
C LEU A 165 -2.80 -60.57 -19.61
N SER A 166 -2.75 -61.64 -18.81
CA SER A 166 -2.94 -61.56 -17.35
C SER A 166 -1.89 -60.66 -16.71
N SER A 167 -0.61 -60.84 -17.03
CA SER A 167 0.45 -59.98 -16.49
C SER A 167 0.31 -58.52 -16.92
N ASP A 168 -0.08 -58.28 -18.17
CA ASP A 168 -0.32 -56.93 -18.68
C ASP A 168 -1.53 -56.29 -17.98
N PHE A 169 -2.59 -57.06 -17.72
CA PHE A 169 -3.75 -56.62 -16.94
C PHE A 169 -3.35 -56.24 -15.51
N ASP A 170 -2.56 -57.06 -14.83
CA ASP A 170 -2.08 -56.77 -13.47
C ASP A 170 -1.23 -55.50 -13.42
N LYS A 171 -0.35 -55.29 -14.41
CA LYS A 171 0.45 -54.06 -14.52
C LYS A 171 -0.43 -52.83 -14.74
N VAL A 172 -1.41 -52.91 -15.62
CA VAL A 172 -2.35 -51.81 -15.88
C VAL A 172 -3.20 -51.52 -14.64
N SER A 173 -3.68 -52.56 -13.97
CA SER A 173 -4.43 -52.43 -12.71
C SER A 173 -3.60 -51.75 -11.62
N ASN A 174 -2.35 -52.16 -11.43
CA ASN A 174 -1.44 -51.53 -10.48
C ASN A 174 -1.14 -50.06 -10.84
N ASN A 175 -0.92 -49.76 -12.12
CA ASN A 175 -0.69 -48.39 -12.58
C ASN A 175 -1.94 -47.52 -12.41
N TYR A 176 -3.12 -48.07 -12.67
CA TYR A 176 -4.40 -47.39 -12.43
C TYR A 176 -4.58 -47.05 -10.95
N ASN A 177 -4.32 -48.00 -10.04
CA ASN A 177 -4.39 -47.76 -8.60
C ASN A 177 -3.37 -46.71 -8.13
N TYR A 178 -2.16 -46.72 -8.70
CA TYR A 178 -1.15 -45.69 -8.42
C TYR A 178 -1.62 -44.30 -8.86
N ILE A 179 -2.11 -44.17 -10.09
CA ILE A 179 -2.64 -42.90 -10.63
C ILE A 179 -3.85 -42.41 -9.81
N LEU A 180 -4.73 -43.32 -9.40
CA LEU A 180 -5.90 -42.99 -8.59
C LEU A 180 -5.48 -42.42 -7.22
N ASN A 181 -4.50 -43.03 -6.56
CA ASN A 181 -3.96 -42.54 -5.28
C ASN A 181 -3.28 -41.17 -5.44
N GLU A 182 -2.48 -40.97 -6.50
CA GLU A 182 -1.87 -39.68 -6.82
C GLU A 182 -2.93 -38.60 -7.07
N PHE A 183 -4.00 -38.93 -7.80
CA PHE A 183 -5.11 -38.03 -8.05
C PHE A 183 -5.81 -37.62 -6.74
N GLU A 184 -6.10 -38.57 -5.85
CA GLU A 184 -6.71 -38.27 -4.54
C GLU A 184 -5.81 -37.38 -3.67
N ASN A 185 -4.50 -37.64 -3.66
CA ASN A 185 -3.53 -36.82 -2.93
C ASN A 185 -3.45 -35.40 -3.50
N ASN A 186 -3.43 -35.27 -4.82
CA ASN A 186 -3.44 -33.96 -5.48
C ASN A 186 -4.75 -33.21 -5.26
N ALA A 187 -5.89 -33.91 -5.25
CA ALA A 187 -7.19 -33.31 -4.92
C ALA A 187 -7.23 -32.76 -3.49
N LYS A 188 -6.62 -33.46 -2.52
CA LYS A 188 -6.47 -32.96 -1.13
C LYS A 188 -5.60 -31.70 -1.07
N LYS A 189 -4.43 -31.73 -1.72
CA LYS A 189 -3.54 -30.56 -1.81
C LYS A 189 -4.22 -29.37 -2.49
N LEU A 190 -4.99 -29.61 -3.55
CA LEU A 190 -5.75 -28.56 -4.24
C LEU A 190 -6.75 -27.89 -3.29
N LYS A 191 -7.53 -28.67 -2.52
CA LYS A 191 -8.46 -28.13 -1.53
C LYS A 191 -7.76 -27.29 -0.45
N GLU A 192 -6.57 -27.68 -0.01
CA GLU A 192 -5.77 -26.87 0.93
C GLU A 192 -5.32 -25.54 0.32
N LYS A 193 -4.89 -25.56 -0.95
CA LYS A 193 -4.51 -24.35 -1.69
C LYS A 193 -5.71 -23.43 -1.92
N GLU A 194 -6.87 -23.96 -2.29
CA GLU A 194 -8.11 -23.18 -2.42
C GLU A 194 -8.52 -22.50 -1.11
N LYS A 195 -8.39 -23.20 0.02
CA LYS A 195 -8.62 -22.60 1.35
C LYS A 195 -7.65 -21.47 1.65
N LEU A 196 -6.37 -21.63 1.30
CA LEU A 196 -5.36 -20.58 1.47
C LEU A 196 -5.65 -19.37 0.56
N VAL A 197 -6.05 -19.59 -0.69
CA VAL A 197 -6.46 -18.54 -1.61
C VAL A 197 -7.64 -17.76 -1.02
N SER A 198 -8.69 -18.44 -0.56
CA SER A 198 -9.85 -17.79 0.06
C SER A 198 -9.47 -16.97 1.30
N PHE A 199 -8.51 -17.46 2.11
CA PHE A 199 -7.99 -16.71 3.25
C PHE A 199 -7.24 -15.44 2.81
N LEU A 200 -6.37 -15.54 1.80
CA LEU A 200 -5.61 -14.41 1.28
C LEU A 200 -6.50 -13.38 0.59
N GLU A 201 -7.53 -13.81 -0.14
CA GLU A 201 -8.54 -12.91 -0.74
C GLU A 201 -9.28 -12.11 0.34
N LYS A 202 -9.67 -12.76 1.44
CA LYS A 202 -10.29 -12.08 2.60
C LYS A 202 -9.33 -11.09 3.25
N GLU A 203 -8.06 -11.44 3.40
CA GLU A 203 -7.04 -10.56 3.98
C GLU A 203 -6.73 -9.36 3.06
N ILE A 204 -6.66 -9.57 1.75
CA ILE A 204 -6.52 -8.48 0.77
C ILE A 204 -7.72 -7.55 0.88
N LYS A 205 -8.94 -8.08 0.86
CA LYS A 205 -10.16 -7.27 1.01
C LYS A 205 -10.14 -6.45 2.30
N ARG A 206 -9.82 -7.09 3.44
CA ARG A 206 -9.70 -6.40 4.74
C ARG A 206 -8.69 -5.25 4.69
N ARG A 207 -7.52 -5.46 4.10
CA ARG A 207 -6.50 -4.41 3.98
C ARG A 207 -6.90 -3.29 3.03
N THR A 208 -7.61 -3.62 1.95
CA THR A 208 -8.18 -2.63 1.05
C THR A 208 -9.20 -1.75 1.77
N ASP A 209 -10.12 -2.36 2.53
CA ASP A 209 -11.13 -1.64 3.31
C ASP A 209 -10.46 -0.74 4.38
N GLU A 210 -9.39 -1.20 5.03
CA GLU A 210 -8.59 -0.41 5.98
C GLU A 210 -7.90 0.78 5.30
N TYR A 211 -7.34 0.56 4.11
CA TYR A 211 -6.67 1.60 3.34
C TYR A 211 -7.66 2.65 2.83
N GLU A 212 -8.83 2.23 2.37
CA GLU A 212 -9.91 3.12 1.93
C GLU A 212 -10.42 3.96 3.12
N THR A 213 -10.62 3.33 4.28
CA THR A 213 -10.98 4.03 5.52
C THR A 213 -9.91 5.05 5.90
N MET A 214 -8.63 4.68 5.85
CA MET A 214 -7.53 5.60 6.16
C MET A 214 -7.49 6.78 5.18
N THR A 215 -7.64 6.51 3.88
CA THR A 215 -7.68 7.53 2.84
C THR A 215 -8.82 8.51 3.09
N LYS A 216 -10.02 8.00 3.37
CA LYS A 216 -11.19 8.83 3.71
C LYS A 216 -10.95 9.69 4.94
N THR A 217 -10.39 9.12 6.03
CA THR A 217 -10.07 9.93 7.22
C THR A 217 -9.03 11.02 6.96
N PHE A 218 -8.08 10.77 6.05
CA PHE A 218 -7.10 11.76 5.65
C PHE A 218 -7.70 12.87 4.78
N GLU A 219 -8.59 12.51 3.85
CA GLU A 219 -9.36 13.48 3.05
C GLU A 219 -10.27 14.34 3.93
N ASP A 220 -10.95 13.73 4.91
CA ASP A 220 -11.78 14.44 5.89
C ASP A 220 -10.94 15.40 6.73
N PHE A 221 -9.76 14.98 7.18
CA PHE A 221 -8.82 15.83 7.91
C PHE A 221 -8.36 17.04 7.08
N ILE A 222 -7.96 16.82 5.82
CA ILE A 222 -7.57 17.92 4.91
C ILE A 222 -8.75 18.88 4.71
N THR A 223 -9.94 18.35 4.47
CA THR A 223 -11.16 19.14 4.26
C THR A 223 -11.52 19.95 5.49
N GLN A 224 -11.45 19.35 6.68
CA GLN A 224 -11.70 20.03 7.95
C GLN A 224 -10.65 21.11 8.21
N ARG A 225 -9.36 20.83 7.95
CA ARG A 225 -8.29 21.83 8.09
C ARG A 225 -8.47 23.00 7.12
N ALA A 226 -8.87 22.74 5.88
CA ALA A 226 -9.18 23.77 4.91
C ALA A 226 -10.38 24.64 5.34
N LYS A 227 -11.44 24.02 5.88
CA LYS A 227 -12.59 24.74 6.45
C LYS A 227 -12.18 25.59 7.66
N GLN A 228 -11.37 25.06 8.56
CA GLN A 228 -10.85 25.78 9.72
C GLN A 228 -10.05 27.02 9.28
N LEU A 229 -9.14 26.88 8.31
CA LEU A 229 -8.37 28.01 7.78
C LEU A 229 -9.27 29.09 7.14
N ARG A 230 -10.38 28.70 6.50
CA ARG A 230 -11.37 29.65 5.98
C ARG A 230 -12.10 30.40 7.11
N LEU A 231 -12.48 29.69 8.17
CA LEU A 231 -13.12 30.29 9.35
C LEU A 231 -12.17 31.24 10.11
N GLU A 232 -10.93 30.82 10.33
CA GLU A 232 -9.89 31.66 10.94
C GLU A 232 -9.65 32.94 10.12
N ARG A 233 -9.66 32.83 8.78
CA ARG A 233 -9.54 33.98 7.89
C ARG A 233 -10.77 34.90 7.95
N SER A 234 -11.99 34.36 7.99
CA SER A 234 -13.20 35.19 8.12
C SER A 234 -13.28 35.88 9.47
N ASP A 235 -12.91 35.21 10.55
CA ASP A 235 -12.86 35.79 11.90
C ASP A 235 -11.82 36.92 11.98
N ARG A 236 -10.65 36.74 11.37
CA ARG A 236 -9.63 37.79 11.30
C ARG A 236 -10.13 39.02 10.54
N LEU A 237 -10.81 38.82 9.41
CA LEU A 237 -11.43 39.91 8.64
C LEU A 237 -12.53 40.62 9.44
N LEU A 238 -13.38 39.87 10.16
CA LEU A 238 -14.44 40.44 10.99
C LEU A 238 -13.87 41.28 12.14
N ARG A 239 -12.79 40.82 12.80
CA ARG A 239 -12.09 41.59 13.84
C ARG A 239 -11.49 42.88 13.29
N MET A 240 -10.92 42.85 12.08
CA MET A 240 -10.42 44.07 11.42
C MET A 240 -11.55 45.07 11.13
N LEU A 241 -12.70 44.61 10.63
CA LEU A 241 -13.89 45.44 10.41
C LEU A 241 -14.43 46.05 11.71
N GLN A 242 -14.43 45.30 12.81
CA GLN A 242 -14.84 45.81 14.12
C GLN A 242 -13.84 46.83 14.69
N GLN A 243 -12.53 46.65 14.46
CA GLN A 243 -11.52 47.65 14.81
C GLN A 243 -11.69 48.95 14.01
N GLN A 244 -11.98 48.86 12.70
CA GLN A 244 -12.31 50.05 11.90
C GLN A 244 -13.54 50.79 12.45
N LYS A 245 -14.63 50.06 12.76
CA LYS A 245 -15.82 50.69 13.37
C LYS A 245 -15.54 51.34 14.73
N LYS A 246 -14.65 50.77 15.56
CA LYS A 246 -14.26 51.40 16.83
C LYS A 246 -13.42 52.67 16.61
N ASN A 247 -12.50 52.64 15.65
CA ASN A 247 -11.70 53.80 15.28
C ASN A 247 -12.55 54.93 14.65
N ASP A 248 -13.62 54.58 13.91
CA ASP A 248 -14.59 55.54 13.36
C ASP A 248 -15.51 56.15 14.44
N ILE A 249 -15.81 55.41 15.52
CA ILE A 249 -16.63 55.91 16.64
C ILE A 249 -15.80 56.79 17.59
N GLU A 250 -14.52 56.46 17.83
CA GLU A 250 -13.62 57.29 18.66
C GLU A 250 -13.16 58.56 17.92
N SER A 251 -13.15 58.57 16.59
CA SER A 251 -12.87 59.78 15.78
C SER A 251 -14.09 60.67 15.54
N SER A 252 -15.31 60.23 15.86
CA SER A 252 -16.55 61.04 15.70
C SER A 252 -16.98 61.80 16.97
N GLY A 253 -16.12 61.87 17.98
CA GLY A 253 -16.40 62.50 19.27
C GLY A 253 -16.14 64.00 19.40
N ARG A 254 -15.75 64.72 18.33
CA ARG A 254 -15.54 66.19 18.39
C ARG A 254 -15.97 66.92 17.10
N SER A 255 -17.11 67.61 17.22
CA SER A 255 -17.45 68.92 16.62
C SER A 255 -17.74 69.08 15.11
N HIS A 256 -19.04 69.33 14.86
CA HIS A 256 -19.66 70.37 13.99
C HIS A 256 -19.70 70.30 12.44
N LYS A 257 -20.96 70.28 11.95
CA LYS A 257 -21.60 71.10 10.88
C LYS A 257 -20.84 71.29 9.55
N PHE A 258 -21.40 70.76 8.44
CA PHE A 258 -22.16 71.51 7.42
C PHE A 258 -22.47 70.66 6.16
N ASN A 259 -23.64 70.96 5.56
CA ASN A 259 -24.04 70.84 4.15
C ASN A 259 -24.27 69.48 3.45
N ASN A 260 -25.56 69.21 3.24
CA ASN A 260 -26.24 68.87 1.98
C ASN A 260 -25.35 68.50 0.77
N HIS A 261 -25.52 67.28 0.26
CA HIS A 261 -25.88 67.07 -1.15
C HIS A 261 -26.60 65.74 -1.37
N LYS A 262 -27.57 65.81 -2.28
CA LYS A 262 -28.44 64.75 -2.79
C LYS A 262 -27.64 63.64 -3.48
N GLN A 263 -28.04 62.38 -3.30
CA GLN A 263 -28.02 61.37 -4.36
C GLN A 263 -28.91 60.17 -4.02
N GLU A 264 -29.41 59.54 -5.07
CA GLU A 264 -30.64 58.77 -5.16
C GLU A 264 -30.60 57.42 -4.45
N VAL A 265 -31.72 57.09 -3.79
CA VAL A 265 -31.96 55.78 -3.18
C VAL A 265 -32.65 54.89 -4.22
N ILE A 266 -31.89 53.98 -4.83
CA ILE A 266 -32.47 52.79 -5.47
C ILE A 266 -32.83 51.81 -4.35
N ARG A 267 -34.13 51.64 -4.12
CA ARG A 267 -34.66 50.60 -3.23
C ARG A 267 -34.58 49.25 -3.94
N THR A 268 -33.65 48.39 -3.53
CA THR A 268 -33.74 46.95 -3.81
C THR A 268 -34.29 46.25 -2.56
N VAL A 269 -35.51 45.73 -2.69
CA VAL A 269 -36.16 44.86 -1.70
C VAL A 269 -35.60 43.46 -1.92
N ILE A 270 -34.85 42.93 -0.94
CA ILE A 270 -34.53 41.50 -0.85
C ILE A 270 -35.38 40.92 0.28
N PRO A 271 -36.28 39.94 0.01
CA PRO A 271 -37.10 39.33 1.04
C PRO A 271 -36.25 38.46 1.96
N THR A 272 -36.21 38.76 3.25
CA THR A 272 -35.70 37.84 4.29
C THR A 272 -36.79 36.85 4.68
N THR A 273 -36.73 35.63 4.15
CA THR A 273 -37.44 34.49 4.73
C THR A 273 -36.63 33.98 5.93
N ILE A 274 -37.03 34.42 7.11
CA ILE A 274 -36.59 33.86 8.38
C ILE A 274 -37.32 32.52 8.54
N GLN A 275 -36.65 31.41 8.25
CA GLN A 275 -36.99 30.13 8.87
C GLN A 275 -36.25 30.05 10.21
N LYS A 276 -37.04 30.07 11.29
CA LYS A 276 -36.64 29.68 12.64
C LYS A 276 -35.97 28.30 12.57
N ILE A 277 -34.70 28.23 12.93
CA ILE A 277 -34.11 27.01 13.49
C ILE A 277 -33.76 27.34 14.93
N GLU A 278 -34.34 26.54 15.82
CA GLU A 278 -34.35 26.69 17.26
C GLU A 278 -32.93 26.65 17.85
N LYS A 279 -32.68 27.57 18.78
CA LYS A 279 -31.53 27.53 19.68
C LYS A 279 -31.71 26.38 20.67
N GLY A 280 -31.25 25.19 20.29
CA GLY A 280 -31.09 24.04 21.18
C GLY A 280 -29.64 23.86 21.63
N SER A 281 -29.37 24.25 22.88
CA SER A 281 -28.23 23.88 23.74
C SER A 281 -26.81 23.83 23.12
N LEU A 282 -26.10 24.96 23.16
CA LEU A 282 -24.63 24.96 23.21
C LEU A 282 -24.21 24.59 24.64
N LYS A 283 -24.09 23.28 24.89
CA LYS A 283 -23.33 22.76 26.02
C LYS A 283 -21.86 23.12 25.81
N ALA A 284 -21.21 23.55 26.87
CA ALA A 284 -19.75 23.67 26.95
C ALA A 284 -19.13 22.39 26.40
N ILE A 285 -18.46 22.50 25.25
CA ILE A 285 -17.66 21.41 24.70
C ILE A 285 -16.45 21.30 25.61
N ASP A 286 -16.36 20.13 26.22
CA ASP A 286 -15.41 19.72 27.21
C ASP A 286 -13.98 19.82 26.63
N ASN A 287 -13.22 20.85 27.01
CA ASN A 287 -11.80 21.03 26.64
C ASN A 287 -10.92 19.80 26.99
N SER A 288 -11.43 18.90 27.83
CA SER A 288 -10.79 17.63 28.15
C SER A 288 -10.79 16.66 26.95
N GLN A 289 -11.84 16.64 26.14
CA GLN A 289 -11.97 15.70 25.02
C GLN A 289 -11.10 16.08 23.83
N GLU A 290 -10.99 17.38 23.52
CA GLU A 290 -10.08 17.89 22.50
C GLU A 290 -8.61 17.62 22.86
N LYS A 291 -8.26 17.73 24.16
CA LYS A 291 -6.91 17.43 24.65
C LYS A 291 -6.57 15.93 24.56
N ILE A 292 -7.53 15.06 24.86
CA ILE A 292 -7.39 13.60 24.72
C ILE A 292 -7.24 13.20 23.25
N GLU A 293 -7.99 13.83 22.34
CA GLU A 293 -7.88 13.57 20.90
C GLU A 293 -6.55 14.07 20.32
N LEU A 294 -6.03 15.19 20.82
CA LEU A 294 -4.69 15.69 20.48
C LEU A 294 -3.57 14.75 20.97
N GLU A 295 -3.62 14.28 22.22
CA GLU A 295 -2.66 13.28 22.73
C GLU A 295 -2.72 11.99 21.92
N ARG A 296 -3.93 11.52 21.59
CA ARG A 296 -4.13 10.36 20.73
C ARG A 296 -3.55 10.58 19.33
N GLY A 297 -3.75 11.76 18.75
CA GLY A 297 -3.17 12.17 17.47
C GLY A 297 -1.63 12.18 17.49
N PHE A 298 -1.02 12.70 18.55
CA PHE A 298 0.44 12.67 18.71
C PHE A 298 0.99 11.25 18.85
N GLU A 299 0.27 10.36 19.53
CA GLU A 299 0.68 8.96 19.68
C GLU A 299 0.58 8.20 18.35
N TYR A 300 -0.47 8.45 17.56
CA TYR A 300 -0.59 7.93 16.18
C TYR A 300 0.54 8.43 15.29
N LEU A 301 0.88 9.73 15.36
CA LEU A 301 1.97 10.30 14.60
C LEU A 301 3.32 9.68 14.99
N LYS A 302 3.53 9.39 16.28
CA LYS A 302 4.73 8.71 16.79
C LYS A 302 4.81 7.27 16.27
N ARG A 303 3.70 6.52 16.27
CA ARG A 303 3.64 5.15 15.72
C ARG A 303 3.86 5.13 14.21
N PHE A 304 3.24 6.06 13.49
CA PHE A 304 3.43 6.23 12.04
C PHE A 304 4.90 6.52 11.70
N LYS A 305 5.52 7.48 12.40
CA LYS A 305 6.93 7.83 12.19
C LYS A 305 7.89 6.67 12.46
N THR A 306 7.56 5.82 13.43
CA THR A 306 8.30 4.57 13.70
C THR A 306 8.11 3.56 12.58
N LEU A 307 6.87 3.30 12.15
CA LEU A 307 6.58 2.42 11.02
C LEU A 307 7.27 2.88 9.73
N SER A 308 7.17 4.17 9.38
CA SER A 308 7.82 4.74 8.19
C SER A 308 9.34 4.60 8.25
N ARG A 309 9.95 4.68 9.44
CA ARG A 309 11.38 4.41 9.62
C ARG A 309 11.72 2.93 9.44
N SER A 310 10.89 2.01 9.94
CA SER A 310 11.04 0.56 9.76
C SER A 310 10.91 0.15 8.29
N PHE A 311 9.93 0.71 7.56
CA PHE A 311 9.77 0.50 6.11
C PHE A 311 10.94 1.03 5.31
N ARG A 312 11.48 2.21 5.67
CA ARG A 312 12.67 2.77 5.03
C ARG A 312 13.93 1.91 5.23
N ARG A 313 13.96 1.10 6.29
CA ARG A 313 15.06 0.17 6.61
C ARG A 313 14.81 -1.26 6.14
N GLY A 314 13.65 -1.57 5.55
CA GLY A 314 13.30 -2.91 5.08
C GLY A 314 13.00 -3.94 6.18
N GLU A 315 12.80 -3.49 7.42
CA GLU A 315 12.47 -4.36 8.56
C GLU A 315 10.95 -4.57 8.63
N ILE A 316 10.47 -5.76 8.24
CA ILE A 316 9.03 -6.10 8.19
C ILE A 316 8.42 -6.27 9.60
N MET A 317 9.23 -6.28 10.65
CA MET A 317 8.76 -6.33 12.04
C MET A 317 9.49 -5.28 12.88
N PRO A 318 8.79 -4.29 13.47
CA PRO A 318 9.41 -3.42 14.45
C PRO A 318 9.72 -4.26 15.70
N THR A 319 10.99 -4.33 16.10
CA THR A 319 11.38 -4.79 17.43
C THR A 319 10.62 -3.96 18.47
N ILE A 320 9.64 -4.60 19.12
CA ILE A 320 9.00 -4.08 20.33
C ILE A 320 10.08 -4.07 21.40
N ILE A 321 10.81 -2.96 21.50
CA ILE A 321 11.62 -2.67 22.67
C ILE A 321 10.64 -2.57 23.83
N GLN A 322 10.80 -3.51 24.77
CA GLN A 322 10.10 -3.60 26.03
C GLN A 322 10.16 -2.26 26.77
N ALA A 323 9.13 -1.43 26.63
CA ALA A 323 8.83 -0.40 27.60
C ALA A 323 8.11 -1.08 28.78
N LYS A 324 8.89 -1.70 29.66
CA LYS A 324 8.45 -1.92 31.04
C LYS A 324 8.26 -0.53 31.67
N ASN A 325 7.14 -0.37 32.39
CA ASN A 325 6.76 0.79 33.20
C ASN A 325 5.93 1.87 32.48
N SER A 326 4.65 1.53 32.25
CA SER A 326 3.58 2.48 32.57
C SER A 326 2.34 1.68 33.00
N SER A 327 2.07 1.69 34.29
CA SER A 327 0.82 1.25 34.88
C SER A 327 -0.31 2.14 34.38
N PHE A 328 -1.18 1.62 33.53
CA PHE A 328 -2.45 2.26 33.19
C PHE A 328 -3.59 1.30 33.50
N ILE A 329 -4.48 1.76 34.37
CA ILE A 329 -5.68 1.08 34.83
C ILE A 329 -6.60 0.94 33.61
N GLN A 330 -6.88 -0.31 33.26
CA GLN A 330 -7.66 -0.69 32.10
C GLN A 330 -9.14 -0.64 32.47
N GLU A 331 -9.82 0.47 32.16
CA GLU A 331 -11.28 0.46 32.13
C GLU A 331 -11.75 -0.29 30.87
N ASN A 332 -12.76 -1.14 31.10
CA ASN A 332 -13.26 -2.15 30.18
C ASN A 332 -13.86 -1.55 28.90
N GLY A 333 -13.08 -1.56 27.82
CA GLY A 333 -13.56 -1.43 26.44
C GLY A 333 -13.60 -2.78 25.71
N PRO A 334 -14.22 -2.88 24.52
CA PRO A 334 -14.51 -4.13 23.81
C PRO A 334 -13.27 -4.82 23.20
N TRP A 335 -12.06 -4.45 23.65
CA TRP A 335 -10.77 -4.95 23.19
C TRP A 335 -10.05 -5.79 24.26
N THR A 336 -10.77 -6.35 25.23
CA THR A 336 -10.20 -7.39 26.09
C THR A 336 -9.98 -8.66 25.28
N LYS A 337 -8.70 -9.01 25.10
CA LYS A 337 -8.23 -10.24 24.47
C LYS A 337 -9.04 -11.43 24.98
N THR A 338 -9.83 -12.04 24.10
CA THR A 338 -10.51 -13.30 24.39
C THR A 338 -9.47 -14.41 24.59
N GLU A 339 -9.76 -15.32 25.52
CA GLU A 339 -8.88 -16.41 26.02
C GLU A 339 -8.36 -17.39 24.95
N LEU A 340 -8.73 -17.21 23.68
CA LEU A 340 -8.31 -18.04 22.55
C LEU A 340 -6.79 -17.95 22.26
N TYR A 341 -6.13 -16.85 22.63
CA TYR A 341 -4.69 -16.69 22.39
C TYR A 341 -3.81 -17.50 23.35
N ASN A 342 -4.33 -17.96 24.49
CA ASN A 342 -3.55 -18.76 25.44
C ASN A 342 -3.35 -20.22 25.00
N ARG A 343 -4.09 -20.71 23.99
CA ARG A 343 -3.90 -22.08 23.46
C ARG A 343 -2.81 -22.19 22.39
N ILE A 344 -2.32 -21.07 21.85
CA ILE A 344 -1.29 -21.06 20.80
C ILE A 344 0.14 -21.03 21.41
N ILE A 345 0.27 -20.74 22.71
CA ILE A 345 1.55 -20.65 23.43
C ILE A 345 1.85 -21.95 24.19
N LYS A 346 1.69 -23.10 23.53
CA LYS A 346 2.42 -24.32 23.89
C LYS A 346 3.42 -24.60 22.76
N PRO A 347 4.72 -24.78 23.05
CA PRO A 347 5.70 -25.02 22.01
C PRO A 347 5.44 -26.39 21.38
N ILE A 348 4.86 -26.39 20.18
CA ILE A 348 4.90 -27.57 19.30
C ILE A 348 6.31 -27.60 18.72
N ASN A 349 7.05 -28.67 19.02
CA ASN A 349 8.34 -28.98 18.38
C ASN A 349 8.13 -29.15 16.88
N ILE A 350 8.34 -28.10 16.11
CA ILE A 350 8.41 -28.16 14.65
C ILE A 350 9.88 -28.31 14.30
N HIS A 351 10.30 -29.54 13.97
CA HIS A 351 11.57 -29.78 13.30
C HIS A 351 11.57 -29.01 11.97
N ILE A 352 12.45 -28.03 11.84
CA ILE A 352 12.71 -27.32 10.59
C ILE A 352 13.57 -28.25 9.71
N PRO A 353 13.11 -28.68 8.52
CA PRO A 353 13.97 -29.39 7.59
C PRO A 353 15.04 -28.43 7.08
N LYS A 354 16.33 -28.80 7.21
CA LYS A 354 17.45 -28.08 6.61
C LYS A 354 17.21 -27.97 5.10
N ILE A 355 17.16 -26.74 4.60
CA ILE A 355 17.11 -26.44 3.17
C ILE A 355 18.48 -26.81 2.57
N TYR A 356 18.44 -27.61 1.51
CA TYR A 356 19.60 -28.12 0.79
C TYR A 356 20.37 -26.97 0.10
N ASN A 357 21.64 -26.78 0.47
CA ASN A 357 22.60 -25.92 -0.21
C ASN A 357 23.48 -26.82 -1.11
N PRO A 358 23.47 -26.70 -2.45
CA PRO A 358 24.15 -27.65 -3.33
C PRO A 358 25.65 -27.36 -3.55
N ILE A 359 26.35 -26.69 -2.62
CA ILE A 359 27.76 -26.25 -2.84
C ILE A 359 28.76 -26.81 -1.80
N GLU A 360 28.34 -27.52 -0.76
CA GLU A 360 29.26 -27.98 0.32
C GLU A 360 29.61 -29.48 0.33
N GLN A 361 29.45 -30.23 -0.78
CA GLN A 361 29.69 -31.68 -0.81
C GLN A 361 30.90 -32.16 -1.64
N ASN A 362 31.98 -31.38 -1.73
CA ASN A 362 33.20 -31.85 -2.40
C ASN A 362 34.47 -31.93 -1.54
N ASN A 363 34.39 -31.68 -0.23
CA ASN A 363 35.54 -31.83 0.66
C ASN A 363 35.10 -32.45 1.98
N ASN A 364 34.95 -33.78 2.00
CA ASN A 364 35.19 -34.68 3.14
C ASN A 364 34.38 -35.96 2.95
N GLU A 365 35.05 -37.02 2.50
CA GLU A 365 35.01 -38.35 3.12
C GLU A 365 35.83 -39.33 2.29
N ASN A 366 37.15 -39.23 2.44
CA ASN A 366 38.01 -40.40 2.39
C ASN A 366 37.88 -41.14 3.73
N ASN A 367 37.83 -42.48 3.66
CA ASN A 367 37.95 -43.47 4.74
C ASN A 367 36.68 -43.81 5.54
N LYS A 368 36.00 -44.89 5.16
CA LYS A 368 36.11 -46.18 5.87
C LYS A 368 35.41 -47.33 5.15
N ILE A 369 36.23 -48.35 4.93
CA ILE A 369 35.94 -49.71 4.50
C ILE A 369 35.22 -50.46 5.63
N THR A 370 34.16 -51.21 5.32
CA THR A 370 34.03 -52.63 5.70
C THR A 370 33.02 -53.34 4.80
N SER A 371 33.50 -54.46 4.25
CA SER A 371 32.84 -55.52 3.51
C SER A 371 31.67 -56.19 4.24
N ASN A 372 30.69 -56.70 3.47
CA ASN A 372 30.06 -58.04 3.56
C ASN A 372 29.01 -58.17 2.43
N SER A 373 29.34 -58.87 1.33
CA SER A 373 28.79 -60.20 0.92
C SER A 373 27.25 -60.27 1.00
N ILE A 374 26.49 -60.22 -0.10
CA ILE A 374 26.13 -61.34 -1.00
C ILE A 374 25.81 -62.63 -0.22
N ASP A 375 24.54 -63.08 -0.32
CA ASP A 375 23.95 -64.38 0.08
C ASP A 375 22.85 -64.45 1.19
N GLU A 376 21.95 -63.47 1.33
CA GLU A 376 20.78 -63.63 2.24
C GLU A 376 19.37 -63.54 1.61
N TRP A 377 19.24 -63.37 0.29
CA TRP A 377 17.90 -63.16 -0.31
C TRP A 377 17.20 -64.41 -0.87
N TYR A 378 17.84 -65.58 -0.84
CA TYR A 378 17.28 -66.79 -1.49
C TYR A 378 16.69 -67.85 -0.55
N ASN A 379 16.61 -67.63 0.77
CA ASN A 379 16.37 -68.74 1.70
C ASN A 379 15.18 -68.62 2.67
N ASN A 380 14.15 -67.82 2.36
CA ASN A 380 13.00 -67.69 3.27
C ASN A 380 11.64 -68.06 2.64
N ASN A 381 11.63 -69.12 1.83
CA ASN A 381 10.42 -69.82 1.39
C ASN A 381 10.49 -71.27 1.88
N ASN A 382 10.17 -71.49 3.17
CA ASN A 382 9.67 -72.76 3.71
C ASN A 382 9.38 -72.61 5.21
N ASN A 383 8.17 -72.16 5.56
CA ASN A 383 7.43 -72.59 6.75
C ASN A 383 6.17 -71.72 6.94
N ASN A 384 5.02 -72.20 6.47
CA ASN A 384 3.85 -72.45 7.32
C ASN A 384 2.63 -72.77 6.46
N ASN A 385 2.26 -74.05 6.50
CA ASN A 385 0.93 -74.53 6.16
C ASN A 385 -0.03 -74.32 7.34
N ASN A 386 -1.32 -74.27 7.01
CA ASN A 386 -2.53 -74.39 7.84
C ASN A 386 -3.10 -73.09 8.41
N ASN A 387 -4.13 -72.56 7.73
CA ASN A 387 -5.52 -72.66 8.19
C ASN A 387 -6.53 -72.29 7.08
N ASN A 388 -7.45 -73.21 6.80
CA ASN A 388 -8.69 -73.04 6.03
C ASN A 388 -9.66 -72.13 6.82
N GLU A 389 -10.43 -71.18 6.27
CA GLU A 389 -11.73 -71.28 5.53
C GLU A 389 -12.41 -69.86 5.62
N PRO A 390 -13.58 -69.54 5.03
CA PRO A 390 -13.92 -69.48 3.60
C PRO A 390 -14.60 -68.12 3.21
N PHE A 391 -14.82 -67.95 1.90
CA PHE A 391 -15.63 -66.95 1.18
C PHE A 391 -16.59 -65.99 1.94
N LYS A 392 -16.51 -64.69 1.61
CA LYS A 392 -17.70 -63.83 1.36
C LYS A 392 -17.45 -62.83 0.22
N THR A 393 -18.01 -63.16 -0.94
CA THR A 393 -18.40 -62.23 -2.00
C THR A 393 -19.64 -61.44 -1.57
N THR A 394 -19.57 -60.11 -1.54
CA THR A 394 -20.75 -59.24 -1.66
C THR A 394 -20.38 -57.94 -2.37
N VAL A 395 -20.83 -57.75 -3.61
CA VAL A 395 -22.01 -56.94 -4.00
C VAL A 395 -21.56 -55.61 -4.61
N TYR A 396 -21.63 -55.59 -5.94
CA TYR A 396 -21.75 -54.42 -6.80
C TYR A 396 -22.76 -53.41 -6.24
N LYS A 397 -22.41 -52.12 -6.31
CA LYS A 397 -23.38 -51.04 -6.53
C LYS A 397 -22.98 -50.29 -7.81
N PRO A 398 -23.85 -50.23 -8.83
CA PRO A 398 -23.64 -49.34 -9.96
C PRO A 398 -24.01 -47.92 -9.52
N LEU A 399 -23.19 -46.93 -9.89
CA LEU A 399 -23.54 -45.53 -9.82
C LEU A 399 -23.80 -45.04 -11.25
N ASP A 400 -24.97 -44.44 -11.39
CA ASP A 400 -25.64 -44.11 -12.62
C ASP A 400 -24.83 -43.21 -13.55
N ILE A 401 -24.93 -43.54 -14.83
CA ILE A 401 -24.55 -42.71 -15.96
C ILE A 401 -25.50 -41.53 -16.00
N GLN A 402 -25.10 -40.38 -15.46
CA GLN A 402 -25.66 -39.10 -15.86
C GLN A 402 -24.91 -38.59 -17.08
N GLU A 403 -25.59 -38.67 -18.21
CA GLU A 403 -25.21 -38.16 -19.52
C GLU A 403 -24.90 -36.65 -19.47
N ASN A 404 -23.63 -36.27 -19.49
CA ASN A 404 -23.23 -34.94 -19.98
C ASN A 404 -22.95 -35.04 -21.49
N SER A 405 -24.03 -35.10 -22.29
CA SER A 405 -24.00 -35.13 -23.77
C SER A 405 -23.68 -33.77 -24.42
N SER A 406 -23.10 -32.82 -23.70
CA SER A 406 -22.89 -31.44 -24.15
C SER A 406 -21.53 -31.17 -24.79
N PHE A 407 -20.55 -32.07 -24.70
CA PHE A 407 -19.20 -31.81 -25.26
C PHE A 407 -18.97 -32.36 -26.67
N ILE A 408 -19.74 -33.37 -27.10
CA ILE A 408 -19.51 -34.06 -28.39
C ILE A 408 -20.16 -33.30 -29.57
N LYS A 409 -21.20 -32.49 -29.35
CA LYS A 409 -21.88 -31.75 -30.42
C LYS A 409 -21.10 -30.55 -31.00
N LEU A 410 -20.01 -30.11 -30.36
CA LEU A 410 -19.21 -28.99 -30.84
C LEU A 410 -18.16 -29.37 -31.90
N TYR A 411 -17.77 -30.65 -31.96
CA TYR A 411 -16.76 -31.11 -32.93
C TYR A 411 -17.36 -31.48 -34.29
N GLU A 412 -18.61 -31.93 -34.36
CA GLU A 412 -19.23 -32.31 -35.65
C GLU A 412 -19.64 -31.11 -36.51
N LYS A 413 -19.92 -29.95 -35.89
CA LYS A 413 -20.30 -28.73 -36.64
C LYS A 413 -19.12 -28.09 -37.39
N ASN A 414 -17.89 -28.27 -36.92
CA ASN A 414 -16.70 -27.70 -37.56
C ASN A 414 -16.14 -28.52 -38.72
N ILE A 415 -16.49 -29.81 -38.82
CA ILE A 415 -16.03 -30.68 -39.92
C ILE A 415 -16.87 -30.45 -41.19
N ASN A 416 -18.16 -30.11 -41.06
CA ASN A 416 -19.04 -29.88 -42.21
C ASN A 416 -18.87 -28.51 -42.90
N ILE A 417 -18.23 -27.52 -42.24
CA ILE A 417 -17.96 -26.22 -42.87
C ILE A 417 -16.73 -26.28 -43.80
N ARG A 418 -15.77 -27.19 -43.55
CA ARG A 418 -14.56 -27.32 -44.39
C ARG A 418 -14.74 -28.16 -45.66
N LYS A 419 -15.89 -28.82 -45.85
CA LYS A 419 -16.19 -29.60 -47.08
C LYS A 419 -17.04 -28.85 -48.12
N LYS A 420 -17.40 -27.58 -47.89
CA LYS A 420 -18.14 -26.74 -48.86
C LYS A 420 -17.29 -25.66 -49.55
N VAL A 421 -15.97 -25.68 -49.39
CA VAL A 421 -15.04 -24.84 -50.16
C VAL A 421 -14.03 -25.75 -50.84
N LYS A 422 -14.45 -26.35 -51.96
CA LYS A 422 -13.61 -26.78 -53.07
C LYS A 422 -14.48 -26.94 -54.30
#